data_AF-D4CBG8-F1
#
_entry.id   AF-D4CBG8-F1
#
_cell.length_a   1.000
_cell.length_b   1.000
_cell.length_c   1.000
_cell.angle_alpha   90.00
_cell.angle_beta   90.00
_cell.angle_gamma   90.00
#
_symmetry.space_group_name_H-M   'P 1'
#
loop_
_entity.id
_entity.type
_entity.pdbx_description
1 polymer ?
#
loop_
_entity_poly.entity_id
_entity_poly.type
_entity_poly.pdbx_seq_one_letter_code
_entity_poly.pdbx_strand_id
1 'polypeptide(L)'
;MRVMQSFLMFFYILDQCYEQCPENDLGGFLGSISPELWEDGKPMDKAVYNDWKDRNDVALLNNQNIISATLDFLQFYQTKFGFDFSKTQSILENTGESEMLEKAATKTDLMYKKHNYHD
;
A
#
# COMPACT_ATOMS: atom_id res chain seq x y z
N MET A 1 5.98 2.02 12.23
CA MET A 1 6.03 3.05 11.16
C MET A 1 5.05 4.16 11.56
N ARG A 2 5.02 5.29 10.83
CA ARG A 2 3.91 6.26 10.96
C ARG A 2 2.73 5.83 10.09
N VAL A 3 1.53 6.35 10.36
CA VAL A 3 0.33 5.94 9.59
C VAL A 3 0.53 6.26 8.10
N MET A 4 0.89 7.50 7.75
CA MET A 4 1.07 7.88 6.35
C MET A 4 2.23 7.11 5.71
N GLN A 5 3.33 6.91 6.44
CA GLN A 5 4.46 6.10 5.98
C GLN A 5 4.06 4.67 5.65
N SER A 6 3.32 4.00 6.54
CA SER A 6 2.85 2.64 6.32
C SER A 6 1.87 2.56 5.15
N PHE A 7 1.02 3.57 4.98
CA PHE A 7 0.03 3.61 3.90
C PHE A 7 0.67 3.84 2.53
N LEU A 8 1.66 4.73 2.46
CA LEU A 8 2.45 4.94 1.24
C LEU A 8 3.29 3.71 0.88
N MET A 9 3.90 3.05 1.88
CA MET A 9 4.60 1.79 1.67
C MET A 9 3.66 0.72 1.11
N PHE A 10 2.47 0.55 1.71
CA PHE A 10 1.41 -0.33 1.20
C PHE A 10 1.08 -0.01 -0.26
N PHE A 11 0.83 1.26 -0.60
CA PHE A 11 0.55 1.68 -1.97
C PHE A 11 1.69 1.30 -2.93
N TYR A 12 2.94 1.66 -2.63
CA TYR A 12 4.06 1.43 -3.54
C TYR A 12 4.51 -0.04 -3.62
N ILE A 13 4.17 -0.86 -2.63
CA ILE A 13 4.29 -2.33 -2.72
C ILE A 13 3.30 -2.86 -3.78
N LEU A 14 2.04 -2.43 -3.70
CA LEU A 14 1.00 -2.84 -4.63
C LEU A 14 1.23 -2.31 -6.06
N ASP A 15 1.70 -1.07 -6.19
CA ASP A 15 2.04 -0.45 -7.47
C ASP A 15 3.09 -1.27 -8.23
N GLN A 16 4.13 -1.75 -7.52
CA GLN A 16 5.13 -2.65 -8.10
C GLN A 16 4.57 -4.02 -8.50
N CYS A 17 3.54 -4.52 -7.80
CA CYS A 17 2.86 -5.75 -8.21
C CYS A 17 2.05 -5.52 -9.49
N TYR A 18 1.39 -4.37 -9.61
CA TYR A 18 0.64 -3.99 -10.80
C TYR A 18 1.54 -3.83 -12.03
N GLU A 19 2.73 -3.25 -11.87
CA GLU A 19 3.73 -3.16 -12.95
C GLU A 19 4.16 -4.54 -13.48
N GLN A 20 4.25 -5.54 -12.59
CA GLN A 20 4.63 -6.91 -12.96
C GLN A 20 3.47 -7.69 -13.57
N CYS A 21 2.27 -7.56 -13.01
CA CYS A 21 1.08 -8.25 -13.49
C CYS A 21 -0.15 -7.34 -13.31
N PRO A 22 -0.56 -6.62 -14.38
CA PRO A 22 -1.75 -5.81 -14.32
C PRO A 22 -3.00 -6.66 -14.07
N GLU A 23 -3.66 -6.41 -12.94
CA GLU A 23 -5.01 -6.91 -12.61
C GLU A 23 -5.98 -5.74 -12.61
N ASN A 24 -7.16 -5.90 -13.22
CA ASN A 24 -8.15 -4.83 -13.34
C ASN A 24 -8.57 -4.26 -11.98
N ASP A 25 -8.83 -5.16 -11.03
CA ASP A 25 -9.24 -4.82 -9.68
C ASP A 25 -8.13 -4.10 -8.90
N LEU A 26 -6.88 -4.55 -9.05
CA LEU A 26 -5.73 -3.85 -8.48
C LEU A 26 -5.56 -2.46 -9.11
N GLY A 27 -5.69 -2.33 -10.43
CA GLY A 27 -5.58 -1.05 -11.12
C GLY A 27 -6.66 -0.05 -10.69
N GLY A 28 -7.90 -0.50 -10.59
CA GLY A 28 -9.00 0.31 -10.06
C GLY A 28 -8.79 0.71 -8.59
N PHE A 29 -8.34 -0.24 -7.77
CA PHE A 29 -8.01 0.00 -6.37
C PHE A 29 -6.89 1.04 -6.23
N LEU A 30 -5.75 0.86 -6.89
CA LEU A 30 -4.62 1.80 -6.89
C LEU A 30 -5.03 3.18 -7.40
N GLY A 31 -5.83 3.24 -8.46
CA GLY A 31 -6.35 4.51 -8.99
C GLY A 31 -7.14 5.30 -7.95
N SER A 32 -7.89 4.62 -7.07
CA SER A 32 -8.67 5.27 -6.01
C SER A 32 -7.83 5.81 -4.85
N ILE A 33 -6.61 5.29 -4.64
CA ILE A 33 -5.74 5.65 -3.51
C ILE A 33 -4.39 6.22 -3.93
N SER A 34 -4.25 6.65 -5.19
CA SER A 34 -2.96 7.08 -5.73
C SER A 34 -2.46 8.37 -5.04
N PRO A 35 -1.31 8.32 -4.35
CA PRO A 35 -0.75 9.49 -3.68
C PRO A 35 -0.22 10.54 -4.65
N GLU A 36 0.03 10.18 -5.91
CA GLU A 36 0.44 11.12 -6.95
C GLU A 36 -0.66 12.11 -7.34
N LEU A 37 -1.92 11.80 -7.01
CA LEU A 37 -3.08 12.66 -7.27
C LEU A 37 -3.40 13.61 -6.10
N TRP A 38 -2.68 13.51 -4.97
CA TRP A 38 -2.98 14.30 -3.77
C TRP A 38 -2.25 15.64 -3.79
N GLU A 39 -2.96 16.74 -4.03
CA GLU A 39 -2.36 18.08 -4.07
C GLU A 39 -1.79 18.51 -2.71
N ASP A 40 -2.51 18.22 -1.62
CA ASP A 40 -2.14 18.61 -0.25
C ASP A 40 -1.47 17.46 0.53
N GLY A 41 -1.14 16.36 -0.14
CA GLY A 41 -0.58 15.16 0.47
C GLY A 41 -1.56 14.35 1.32
N LYS A 42 -2.87 14.56 1.19
CA LYS A 42 -3.87 13.76 1.91
C LYS A 42 -4.67 12.89 0.95
N PRO A 43 -5.06 11.68 1.38
CA PRO A 43 -5.99 10.84 0.64
C PRO A 43 -7.23 11.61 0.20
N MET A 44 -7.47 11.61 -1.12
CA MET A 44 -8.65 12.25 -1.72
C MET A 44 -9.94 11.59 -1.20
N ASP A 45 -9.93 10.25 -1.11
CA ASP A 45 -10.88 9.47 -0.32
C ASP A 45 -10.14 8.81 0.85
N LYS A 46 -10.68 8.99 2.05
CA LYS A 46 -10.10 8.48 3.30
C LYS A 46 -10.60 7.09 3.68
N ALA A 47 -11.55 6.49 2.96
CA ALA A 47 -12.14 5.20 3.33
C ALA A 47 -11.06 4.11 3.44
N VAL A 48 -10.25 3.93 2.39
CA VAL A 48 -9.17 2.92 2.39
C VAL A 48 -8.06 3.26 3.38
N TYR A 49 -7.71 4.55 3.50
CA TYR A 49 -6.73 5.01 4.49
C TYR A 49 -7.16 4.71 5.93
N ASN A 50 -8.43 4.98 6.26
CA ASN A 50 -8.99 4.69 7.57
C ASN A 50 -9.10 3.18 7.81
N ASP A 51 -9.57 2.41 6.82
CA ASP A 51 -9.62 0.95 6.93
C ASP A 51 -8.20 0.39 7.17
N TRP A 52 -7.17 0.91 6.49
CA TRP A 52 -5.77 0.52 6.72
C TRP A 52 -5.32 0.84 8.14
N LYS A 53 -5.58 2.07 8.60
CA LYS A 53 -5.21 2.54 9.94
C LYS A 53 -5.92 1.75 11.05
N ASP A 54 -7.20 1.44 10.89
CA ASP A 54 -8.02 0.81 11.93
C ASP A 54 -7.74 -0.70 12.06
N ARG A 55 -7.25 -1.33 10.99
CA ARG A 55 -6.92 -2.76 10.98
C ARG A 55 -5.48 -3.07 11.40
N ASN A 56 -4.61 -2.08 11.36
CA ASN A 56 -3.19 -2.26 11.66
C ASN A 56 -2.79 -1.47 12.89
N ASP A 57 -2.07 -2.11 13.82
CA ASP A 57 -1.28 -1.35 14.79
C ASP A 57 -0.04 -0.78 14.08
N VAL A 58 -0.20 0.38 13.46
CA VAL A 58 0.82 1.04 12.64
C VAL A 58 2.13 1.28 13.40
N ALA A 59 2.08 1.39 14.73
CA ALA A 59 3.26 1.58 15.57
C ALA A 59 4.16 0.34 15.55
N LEU A 60 3.57 -0.85 15.39
CA LEU A 60 4.27 -2.13 15.30
C LEU A 60 4.68 -2.51 13.87
N LEU A 61 4.14 -1.82 12.85
CA LEU A 61 4.53 -2.07 11.46
C LEU A 61 5.97 -1.65 11.18
N ASN A 62 6.67 -2.48 10.41
CA ASN A 62 8.06 -2.32 9.99
C ASN A 62 8.31 -3.11 8.69
N ASN A 63 9.55 -3.06 8.19
CA ASN A 63 9.90 -3.72 6.94
C ASN A 63 9.77 -5.26 7.01
N GLN A 64 9.83 -5.87 8.21
CA GLN A 64 9.69 -7.33 8.36
C GLN A 64 8.25 -7.82 8.32
N ASN A 65 7.24 -6.97 8.52
CA ASN A 65 5.85 -7.40 8.62
C ASN A 65 4.87 -6.66 7.70
N ILE A 66 5.30 -5.63 6.98
CA ILE A 66 4.41 -4.83 6.13
C ILE A 66 3.85 -5.61 4.94
N ILE A 67 4.57 -6.60 4.42
CA ILE A 67 4.06 -7.49 3.37
C ILE A 67 2.94 -8.37 3.93
N SER A 68 3.13 -8.99 5.09
CA SER A 68 2.07 -9.77 5.75
C SER A 68 0.84 -8.92 6.05
N ALA A 69 1.03 -7.69 6.55
CA ALA A 69 -0.07 -6.75 6.76
C ALA A 69 -0.79 -6.36 5.46
N THR A 70 -0.05 -6.22 4.36
CA THR A 70 -0.60 -5.98 3.02
C THR A 70 -1.46 -7.16 2.56
N LEU A 71 -0.96 -8.39 2.68
CA LEU A 71 -1.69 -9.62 2.33
C LEU A 71 -3.00 -9.75 3.13
N ASP A 72 -2.95 -9.54 4.44
CA ASP A 72 -4.12 -9.57 5.33
C ASP A 72 -5.16 -8.51 4.94
N PHE A 73 -4.69 -7.32 4.53
CA PHE A 73 -5.55 -6.23 4.10
C PHE A 73 -6.23 -6.52 2.75
N LEU A 74 -5.49 -7.05 1.77
CA LEU A 74 -6.04 -7.49 0.49
C LEU A 74 -7.11 -8.56 0.72
N GLN A 75 -6.81 -9.57 1.56
CA GLN A 75 -7.76 -10.63 1.90
C GLN A 75 -9.06 -10.06 2.49
N PHE A 76 -8.96 -9.06 3.36
CA PHE A 76 -10.12 -8.37 3.89
C PHE A 76 -10.97 -7.71 2.80
N TYR A 77 -10.34 -7.01 1.85
CA TYR A 77 -11.07 -6.37 0.74
C TYR A 77 -11.70 -7.38 -0.22
N GLN A 78 -11.03 -8.49 -0.50
CA GLN A 78 -11.62 -9.59 -1.28
C GLN A 78 -12.87 -10.14 -0.60
N THR A 79 -12.79 -10.42 0.70
CA THR A 79 -13.93 -10.98 1.45
C THR A 79 -15.08 -9.98 1.60
N LYS A 80 -14.79 -8.69 1.84
CA LYS A 80 -15.81 -7.68 2.12
C LYS A 80 -16.47 -7.12 0.86
N PHE A 81 -15.72 -6.96 -0.22
CA PHE A 81 -16.17 -6.24 -1.41
C PHE A 81 -16.09 -7.06 -2.71
N GLY A 82 -15.52 -8.26 -2.68
CA GLY A 82 -15.47 -9.16 -3.84
C GLY A 82 -14.39 -8.83 -4.86
N PHE A 83 -13.36 -8.06 -4.48
CA PHE A 83 -12.18 -7.85 -5.32
C PHE A 83 -11.44 -9.17 -5.59
N ASP A 84 -10.73 -9.24 -6.70
CA ASP A 84 -9.75 -10.27 -7.02
C ASP A 84 -8.33 -9.67 -7.00
N PHE A 85 -7.53 -10.11 -6.02
CA PHE A 85 -6.11 -9.77 -5.90
C PHE A 85 -5.24 -11.03 -5.93
N SER A 86 -5.74 -12.13 -6.48
CA SER A 86 -5.10 -13.44 -6.40
C SER A 86 -3.69 -13.45 -7.02
N LYS A 87 -3.46 -12.76 -8.14
CA LYS A 87 -2.11 -12.69 -8.73
C LYS A 87 -1.21 -11.76 -7.93
N THR A 88 -1.75 -10.65 -7.44
CA THR A 88 -1.05 -9.72 -6.54
C THR A 88 -0.56 -10.43 -5.29
N GLN A 89 -1.42 -11.19 -4.61
CA GLN A 89 -1.03 -12.02 -3.46
C GLN A 89 0.05 -13.03 -3.84
N SER A 90 -0.10 -13.70 -4.99
CA SER A 90 0.91 -14.64 -5.48
C SER A 90 2.27 -13.98 -5.71
N ILE A 91 2.33 -12.74 -6.20
CA ILE A 91 3.59 -11.99 -6.35
C ILE A 91 4.20 -11.71 -4.97
N LEU A 92 3.39 -11.23 -4.02
CA LEU A 92 3.85 -10.88 -2.69
C LEU A 92 4.40 -12.09 -1.92
N GLU A 93 3.79 -13.26 -2.08
CA GLU A 93 4.24 -14.51 -1.43
C GLU A 93 5.54 -15.07 -2.03
N ASN A 94 5.87 -14.74 -3.28
CA ASN A 94 6.98 -15.34 -4.02
C ASN A 94 8.16 -14.39 -4.29
N THR A 95 8.03 -13.09 -4.00
CA THR A 95 9.07 -12.11 -4.31
C THR A 95 10.13 -12.03 -3.19
N GLY A 96 11.40 -11.90 -3.56
CA GLY A 96 12.47 -11.53 -2.63
C GLY A 96 12.19 -10.16 -2.03
N GLU A 97 11.69 -10.14 -0.80
CA GLU A 97 11.10 -8.97 -0.12
C GLU A 97 12.01 -7.72 -0.12
N SER A 98 13.33 -7.91 -0.12
CA SER A 98 14.32 -6.83 0.03
C SER A 98 14.22 -5.74 -1.04
N GLU A 99 14.23 -6.10 -2.33
CA GLU A 99 14.28 -5.09 -3.41
C GLU A 99 12.96 -4.31 -3.50
N MET A 100 11.83 -5.01 -3.37
CA MET A 100 10.50 -4.40 -3.40
C MET A 100 10.31 -3.40 -2.25
N LEU A 101 10.76 -3.77 -1.04
CA LEU A 101 10.68 -2.92 0.14
C LEU A 101 11.61 -1.70 0.02
N GLU A 102 12.81 -1.85 -0.54
CA GLU A 102 13.73 -0.72 -0.78
C GLU A 102 13.16 0.29 -1.77
N LYS A 103 12.56 -0.19 -2.88
CA LYS A 103 11.90 0.67 -3.86
C LYS A 103 10.69 1.38 -3.26
N ALA A 104 9.85 0.67 -2.52
CA ALA A 104 8.70 1.24 -1.83
C ALA A 104 9.10 2.29 -0.79
N ALA A 105 10.17 2.03 -0.02
CA ALA A 105 10.72 2.98 0.95
C ALA A 105 11.23 4.24 0.28
N THR A 106 11.98 4.09 -0.83
CA THR A 106 12.49 5.22 -1.61
C THR A 106 11.36 6.12 -2.12
N LYS A 107 10.29 5.52 -2.68
CA LYS A 107 9.12 6.26 -3.14
C LYS A 107 8.37 6.94 -2.00
N THR A 108 8.22 6.25 -0.87
CA THR A 108 7.62 6.80 0.34
C THR A 108 8.39 8.04 0.84
N ASP A 109 9.71 7.97 0.90
CA ASP A 109 10.56 9.09 1.33
C ASP A 109 10.46 10.29 0.39
N LEU A 110 10.33 10.06 -0.93
CA LEU A 110 10.10 11.12 -1.90
C LEU A 110 8.78 11.85 -1.64
N MET A 111 7.71 11.11 -1.35
CA MET A 111 6.41 11.72 -1.02
C MET A 111 6.45 12.47 0.31
N TYR A 112 7.15 11.95 1.31
CA TYR A 112 7.39 12.65 2.57
C TYR A 112 8.08 14.00 2.38
N LYS A 113 9.10 14.05 1.52
CA LYS A 113 9.80 15.29 1.19
C LYS A 113 8.91 16.25 0.38
N LYS A 114 8.16 15.73 -0.60
CA LYS A 114 7.27 16.52 -1.46
C LYS A 114 6.19 17.25 -0.66
N HIS A 115 5.59 16.57 0.31
CA HIS A 115 4.45 17.09 1.08
C HIS A 115 4.80 17.55 2.49
N ASN A 116 6.06 17.48 2.90
CA ASN A 116 6.53 17.83 4.25
C ASN A 116 5.71 17.16 5.36
N TYR A 117 5.48 15.84 5.26
CA TYR A 117 4.75 15.14 6.32
C TYR A 117 5.55 15.18 7.64
N HIS A 118 4.85 15.59 8.71
CA HIS A 118 5.38 15.72 10.07
C HIS A 118 4.63 14.84 11.08
N ASP A 119 3.84 13.90 10.57
CA ASP A 119 3.13 12.92 11.40
C ASP A 119 4.08 12.06 12.23
#